data_AF-A0A7W6HXB0-F1
#
_entry.id   AF-A0A7W6HXB0-F1
#
_cell.length_a   1.000
_cell.length_b   1.000
_cell.length_c   1.000
_cell.angle_alpha   90.00
_cell.angle_beta   90.00
_cell.angle_gamma   90.00
#
_symmetry.space_group_name_H-M   'P 1'
#
loop_
_entity.id
_entity.type
_entity.pdbx_description
1 polymer ?
#
loop_
_entity_poly.entity_id
_entity_poly.type
_entity_poly.pdbx_seq_one_letter_code
_entity_poly.pdbx_strand_id
1 'polypeptide(L)'
;MARLRGFSLLYYDLWNEDSPMEIRRNNQHKVYDIDPICTYPRRRIIPEIKRNGFDGNLHGILPYDFFKAILSDSRAETLLKSGNIEHLRYFLSRPQVLDRCWNSYKIAMRNKYAITDISLWCDLVYLLERLGKDLRNPRFICPPDFKAAHDLYMGKRQVQLERERQQQHREWEAERLERERKRLEEMAKEKDEYIRKKAAFLNLVLTDGLIIVKVLQSVDEFYEEGKAMHHCVYANAYYNNENSLILSARIDERRIETVEVDLRTLKVVQSRGVCNSNTEYHDRIIKLVEDNAEQIRKRMKEAA
;
A
#
# COMPACT_ATOMS: atom_id res chain seq x y z
N MET A 1 16.64 -4.15 -26.31
CA MET A 1 16.40 -4.75 -24.98
C MET A 1 15.05 -5.43 -24.99
N ALA A 2 14.98 -6.74 -24.69
CA ALA A 2 13.70 -7.45 -24.63
C ALA A 2 12.88 -6.95 -23.44
N ARG A 3 11.64 -6.52 -23.68
CA ARG A 3 10.72 -6.02 -22.64
C ARG A 3 10.09 -7.20 -21.87
N LEU A 4 9.86 -7.03 -20.57
CA LEU A 4 9.20 -8.04 -19.72
C LEU A 4 7.70 -8.15 -20.05
N ARG A 5 7.11 -9.34 -19.85
CA ARG A 5 5.69 -9.62 -20.19
C ARG A 5 4.71 -8.74 -19.39
N GLY A 6 3.59 -8.39 -20.02
CA GLY A 6 2.42 -7.86 -19.32
C GLY A 6 1.70 -8.98 -18.57
N PHE A 7 1.35 -8.73 -17.31
CA PHE A 7 0.66 -9.67 -16.44
C PHE A 7 -0.84 -9.35 -16.39
N SER A 8 -1.68 -10.38 -16.54
CA SER A 8 -3.10 -10.36 -16.13
C SER A 8 -3.24 -11.13 -14.82
N LEU A 9 -4.19 -10.74 -13.98
CA LEU A 9 -4.46 -11.34 -12.67
C LEU A 9 -4.81 -12.84 -12.72
N LEU A 10 -5.24 -13.36 -13.88
CA LEU A 10 -5.88 -14.69 -13.96
C LEU A 10 -5.27 -15.66 -14.98
N TYR A 11 -4.54 -15.17 -15.99
CA TYR A 11 -4.02 -16.02 -17.06
C TYR A 11 -2.60 -15.62 -17.47
N TYR A 12 -1.77 -16.62 -17.74
CA TYR A 12 -0.34 -16.44 -18.01
C TYR A 12 0.01 -16.28 -19.51
N ASP A 13 -0.97 -16.47 -20.40
CA ASP A 13 -0.81 -16.57 -21.86
C ASP A 13 -1.88 -15.80 -22.65
N LEU A 14 -2.09 -14.52 -22.32
CA LEU A 14 -3.02 -13.68 -23.09
C LEU A 14 -2.30 -13.01 -24.25
N TRP A 15 -2.89 -13.14 -25.44
CA TRP A 15 -2.60 -12.25 -26.56
C TRP A 15 -3.00 -10.83 -26.16
N ASN A 16 -2.08 -9.89 -26.25
CA ASN A 16 -2.42 -8.48 -26.17
C ASN A 16 -2.68 -8.01 -27.61
N GLU A 17 -3.96 -7.93 -27.97
CA GLU A 17 -4.46 -7.70 -29.33
C GLU A 17 -3.91 -6.40 -29.95
N ASP A 18 -3.64 -5.39 -29.11
CA ASP A 18 -3.10 -4.09 -29.55
C ASP A 18 -1.56 -4.00 -29.51
N SER A 19 -0.87 -5.12 -29.26
CA SER A 19 0.59 -5.16 -29.24
C SER A 19 1.17 -5.83 -30.50
N PRO A 20 2.33 -5.36 -31.01
CA PRO A 20 3.01 -6.02 -32.11
C PRO A 20 3.30 -7.49 -31.78
N MET A 21 3.17 -8.37 -32.77
CA MET A 21 3.47 -9.79 -32.59
C MET A 21 4.95 -9.99 -32.27
N GLU A 22 5.27 -10.44 -31.06
CA GLU A 22 6.66 -10.65 -30.64
C GLU A 22 6.85 -11.91 -29.78
N ILE A 23 7.99 -12.58 -29.97
CA ILE A 23 8.40 -13.72 -29.13
C ILE A 23 9.05 -13.18 -27.86
N ARG A 24 8.29 -13.17 -26.76
CA ARG A 24 8.79 -12.69 -25.45
C ARG A 24 9.55 -13.81 -24.73
N ARG A 25 10.86 -13.60 -24.49
CA ARG A 25 11.66 -14.47 -23.61
C ARG A 25 11.08 -14.44 -22.21
N ASN A 26 10.75 -15.61 -21.68
CA ASN A 26 10.29 -15.77 -20.32
C ASN A 26 11.10 -16.85 -19.62
N ASN A 27 12.29 -16.47 -19.13
CA ASN A 27 13.22 -17.41 -18.50
C ASN A 27 12.91 -17.65 -17.00
N GLN A 28 11.80 -17.14 -16.48
CA GLN A 28 11.49 -17.14 -15.04
C GLN A 28 10.16 -17.83 -14.69
N HIS A 29 9.28 -18.08 -15.66
CA HIS A 29 7.98 -18.71 -15.41
C HIS A 29 7.96 -20.18 -15.81
N LYS A 30 7.59 -21.04 -14.85
CA LYS A 30 7.55 -22.50 -14.97
C LYS A 30 6.35 -23.08 -15.72
N VAL A 31 5.44 -22.23 -16.22
CA VAL A 31 4.17 -22.64 -16.84
C VAL A 31 4.38 -23.43 -18.15
N TYR A 32 5.52 -23.23 -18.81
CA TYR A 32 5.91 -23.96 -20.03
C TYR A 32 7.05 -24.95 -19.81
N ASP A 33 7.46 -25.17 -18.55
CA ASP A 33 8.40 -26.23 -18.26
C ASP A 33 7.64 -27.54 -18.56
N ILE A 34 7.92 -28.12 -19.73
CA ILE A 34 7.51 -29.49 -20.03
C ILE A 34 8.14 -30.31 -18.93
N ASP A 35 7.34 -30.87 -18.02
CA ASP A 35 7.82 -31.73 -16.94
C ASP A 35 8.29 -33.05 -17.58
N PRO A 36 9.57 -33.20 -17.95
CA PRO A 36 10.03 -34.34 -18.71
C PRO A 36 10.38 -35.39 -17.66
N ILE A 37 9.34 -35.94 -17.04
CA ILE A 37 9.45 -36.96 -15.99
C ILE A 37 10.17 -38.21 -16.54
N CYS A 38 10.18 -38.37 -17.87
CA CYS A 38 10.81 -39.50 -18.57
C CYS A 38 11.81 -39.03 -19.63
N THR A 39 13.07 -39.43 -19.49
CA THR A 39 14.08 -39.32 -20.57
C THR A 39 14.12 -40.60 -21.40
N TYR A 40 14.34 -40.47 -22.72
CA TYR A 40 14.56 -41.62 -23.59
C TYR A 40 15.72 -42.50 -23.08
N PRO A 41 15.59 -43.84 -23.00
CA PRO A 41 16.59 -44.70 -22.35
C PRO A 41 17.99 -44.64 -22.98
N ARG A 42 18.08 -44.42 -24.30
CA ARG A 42 19.35 -44.29 -25.02
C ARG A 42 19.79 -42.83 -25.06
N ARG A 43 20.78 -42.48 -24.24
CA ARG A 43 21.26 -41.11 -24.09
C ARG A 43 22.66 -40.96 -24.68
N ARG A 44 22.86 -39.96 -25.55
CA ARG A 44 24.20 -39.49 -25.95
C ARG A 44 24.54 -38.29 -25.07
N ILE A 45 25.68 -38.36 -24.38
CA ILE A 45 26.07 -37.37 -23.38
C ILE A 45 27.44 -36.83 -23.74
N ILE A 46 27.56 -35.50 -23.71
CA ILE A 46 28.80 -34.79 -24.01
C ILE A 46 29.87 -35.10 -22.94
N PRO A 47 31.17 -35.09 -23.32
CA PRO A 47 32.26 -35.42 -22.39
C PRO A 47 32.28 -34.58 -21.11
N GLU A 48 31.88 -33.32 -21.19
CA GLU A 48 31.86 -32.35 -20.08
C GLU A 48 30.91 -32.80 -18.97
N ILE A 49 29.74 -33.31 -19.31
CA ILE A 49 28.76 -33.81 -18.34
C ILE A 49 29.31 -35.03 -17.60
N LYS A 50 30.00 -35.94 -18.31
CA LYS A 50 30.68 -37.09 -17.69
C LYS A 50 31.81 -36.64 -16.77
N ARG A 51 32.64 -35.70 -17.23
CA ARG A 51 33.72 -35.10 -16.43
C ARG A 51 33.21 -34.43 -15.16
N ASN A 52 32.05 -33.78 -15.23
CA ASN A 52 31.43 -33.07 -14.11
C ASN A 52 30.69 -34.02 -13.14
N GLY A 53 30.79 -35.35 -13.32
CA GLY A 53 30.36 -36.33 -12.32
C GLY A 53 29.02 -37.02 -12.59
N PHE A 54 28.46 -36.91 -13.81
CA PHE A 54 27.25 -37.64 -14.17
C PHE A 54 27.49 -39.15 -14.28
N ASP A 55 26.75 -39.94 -13.51
CA ASP A 55 26.88 -41.40 -13.40
C ASP A 55 25.82 -42.18 -14.19
N GLY A 56 24.90 -41.49 -14.89
CA GLY A 56 23.75 -42.11 -15.56
C GLY A 56 22.41 -41.86 -14.87
N ASN A 57 22.43 -41.44 -13.61
CA ASN A 57 21.27 -41.14 -12.80
C ASN A 57 21.03 -39.63 -12.70
N LEU A 58 19.77 -39.22 -12.78
CA LEU A 58 19.35 -37.82 -12.60
C LEU A 58 18.98 -37.51 -11.14
N HIS A 59 19.00 -38.53 -10.27
CA HIS A 59 18.77 -38.42 -8.84
C HIS A 59 17.45 -37.75 -8.43
N GLY A 60 16.41 -37.90 -9.25
CA GLY A 60 15.11 -37.25 -9.03
C GLY A 60 15.12 -35.73 -9.29
N ILE A 61 16.11 -35.22 -10.04
CA ILE A 61 16.17 -33.85 -10.55
C ILE A 61 15.73 -33.87 -12.02
N LEU A 62 15.02 -32.82 -12.46
CA LEU A 62 14.62 -32.69 -13.85
C LEU A 62 15.86 -32.67 -14.77
N PRO A 63 15.83 -33.37 -15.92
CA PRO A 63 17.00 -33.48 -16.80
C PRO A 63 17.58 -32.11 -17.18
N TYR A 64 16.71 -31.16 -17.53
CA TYR A 64 17.11 -29.81 -17.88
C TYR A 64 17.82 -29.10 -16.72
N ASP A 65 17.21 -29.09 -15.53
CA ASP A 65 17.77 -28.44 -14.34
C ASP A 65 19.09 -29.08 -13.92
N PHE A 66 19.16 -30.41 -13.95
CA PHE A 66 20.35 -31.17 -13.61
C PHE A 66 21.51 -30.82 -14.54
N PHE A 67 21.33 -30.97 -15.85
CA PHE A 67 22.41 -30.74 -16.82
C PHE A 67 22.82 -29.27 -16.87
N LYS A 68 21.84 -28.35 -16.81
CA LYS A 68 22.12 -26.91 -16.72
C LYS A 68 22.94 -26.59 -15.48
N ALA A 69 22.59 -27.13 -14.33
CA ALA A 69 23.27 -26.83 -13.08
C ALA A 69 24.73 -27.31 -13.08
N ILE A 70 24.99 -28.57 -13.45
CA ILE A 70 26.36 -29.11 -13.46
C ILE A 70 27.25 -28.45 -14.52
N LEU A 71 26.67 -27.87 -15.58
CA LEU A 71 27.42 -27.16 -16.62
C LEU A 71 27.66 -25.69 -16.25
N SER A 72 26.76 -25.09 -15.48
CA SER A 72 26.80 -23.65 -15.17
C SER A 72 27.48 -23.33 -13.84
N ASP A 73 27.42 -24.23 -12.86
CA ASP A 73 27.88 -23.97 -11.48
C ASP A 73 28.78 -25.09 -10.96
N SER A 74 30.04 -24.76 -10.68
CA SER A 74 31.03 -25.71 -10.13
C SER A 74 30.67 -26.22 -8.73
N ARG A 75 29.80 -25.50 -8.00
CA ARG A 75 29.27 -25.93 -6.70
C ARG A 75 28.35 -27.13 -6.85
N ALA A 76 27.53 -27.16 -7.91
CA ALA A 76 26.65 -28.29 -8.22
C ALA A 76 27.48 -29.54 -8.58
N GLU A 77 28.55 -29.38 -9.37
CA GLU A 77 29.53 -30.44 -9.63
C GLU A 77 30.15 -30.96 -8.32
N THR A 78 30.53 -30.06 -7.40
CA THR A 78 31.13 -30.44 -6.11
C THR A 78 30.16 -31.26 -5.26
N LEU A 79 28.89 -30.83 -5.18
CA LEU A 79 27.84 -31.53 -4.43
C LEU A 79 27.54 -32.91 -5.03
N LEU A 80 27.51 -33.00 -6.37
CA LEU A 80 27.31 -34.26 -7.08
C LEU A 80 28.46 -35.24 -6.82
N LYS A 81 29.72 -34.81 -7.03
CA LYS A 81 30.91 -35.65 -6.85
C LYS A 81 31.14 -36.07 -5.40
N SER A 82 30.68 -35.27 -4.44
CA SER A 82 30.73 -35.63 -3.01
C SER A 82 29.61 -36.57 -2.56
N GLY A 83 28.70 -36.95 -3.46
CA GLY A 83 27.57 -37.83 -3.14
C GLY A 83 26.48 -37.15 -2.30
N ASN A 84 26.55 -35.83 -2.09
CA ASN A 84 25.58 -35.06 -1.32
C ASN A 84 24.35 -34.71 -2.17
N ILE A 85 23.70 -35.75 -2.70
CA ILE A 85 22.59 -35.64 -3.65
C ILE A 85 21.40 -34.87 -3.07
N GLU A 86 21.08 -35.09 -1.80
CA GLU A 86 19.96 -34.39 -1.16
C GLU A 86 20.21 -32.89 -1.03
N HIS A 87 21.46 -32.51 -0.70
CA HIS A 87 21.87 -31.12 -0.62
C HIS A 87 21.86 -30.47 -2.01
N LEU A 88 22.31 -31.19 -3.04
CA LEU A 88 22.21 -30.75 -4.43
C LEU A 88 20.76 -30.42 -4.80
N ARG A 89 19.83 -31.35 -4.58
CA ARG A 89 18.39 -31.11 -4.85
C ARG A 89 17.87 -29.86 -4.14
N TYR A 90 18.18 -29.74 -2.85
CA TYR A 90 17.74 -28.61 -2.04
C TYR A 90 18.26 -27.28 -2.60
N PHE A 91 19.55 -27.19 -2.91
CA PHE A 91 20.17 -25.97 -3.40
C PHE A 91 19.75 -25.60 -4.84
N LEU A 92 19.49 -26.58 -5.70
CA LEU A 92 18.95 -26.30 -7.04
C LEU A 92 17.57 -25.65 -6.99
N SER A 93 16.73 -26.08 -6.04
CA SER A 93 15.42 -25.45 -5.82
C SER A 93 15.51 -24.04 -5.20
N ARG A 94 16.64 -23.72 -4.54
CA ARG A 94 16.84 -22.50 -3.76
C ARG A 94 18.24 -21.89 -3.99
N PRO A 95 18.52 -21.34 -5.19
CA PRO A 95 19.85 -20.83 -5.54
C PRO A 95 20.36 -19.73 -4.61
N GLN A 96 19.48 -18.84 -4.14
CA GLN A 96 19.83 -17.78 -3.18
C GLN A 96 20.32 -18.33 -1.83
N VAL A 97 19.77 -19.48 -1.41
CA VAL A 97 20.18 -20.14 -0.16
C VAL A 97 21.56 -20.78 -0.34
N LEU A 98 21.85 -21.35 -1.52
CA LEU A 98 23.19 -21.82 -1.86
C LEU A 98 24.20 -20.68 -1.76
N ASP A 99 23.92 -19.53 -2.37
CA ASP A 99 24.83 -18.37 -2.34
C ASP A 99 25.15 -17.92 -0.92
N ARG A 100 24.12 -17.82 -0.07
CA ARG A 100 24.27 -17.47 1.34
C ARG A 100 25.06 -18.50 2.14
N CYS A 101 24.73 -19.77 1.98
CA CYS A 101 25.23 -20.84 2.86
C CYS A 101 26.53 -21.49 2.37
N TRP A 102 26.97 -21.27 1.13
CA TRP A 102 28.09 -22.02 0.53
C TRP A 102 29.39 -21.97 1.32
N ASN A 103 29.75 -20.81 1.86
CA ASN A 103 30.97 -20.67 2.67
C ASN A 103 30.88 -21.46 3.98
N SER A 104 29.74 -21.38 4.66
CA SER A 104 29.45 -22.18 5.86
C SER A 104 29.43 -23.68 5.55
N TYR A 105 28.91 -24.05 4.39
CA TYR A 105 28.83 -25.43 3.92
C TYR A 105 30.21 -26.04 3.72
N LYS A 106 31.14 -25.32 3.07
CA LYS A 106 32.55 -25.74 2.95
C LYS A 106 33.20 -25.97 4.31
N ILE A 107 32.90 -25.13 5.30
CA ILE A 107 33.44 -25.28 6.66
C ILE A 107 32.86 -26.54 7.32
N ALA A 108 31.56 -26.80 7.19
CA ALA A 108 30.93 -28.01 7.70
C ALA A 108 31.56 -29.27 7.10
N MET A 109 31.74 -29.31 5.78
CA MET A 109 32.38 -30.44 5.09
C MET A 109 33.84 -30.63 5.53
N ARG A 110 34.61 -29.55 5.71
CA ARG A 110 36.00 -29.62 6.20
C ARG A 110 36.10 -30.19 7.61
N ASN A 111 35.10 -29.93 8.45
CA ASN A 111 35.02 -30.49 9.81
C ASN A 111 34.38 -31.88 9.86
N LYS A 112 34.08 -32.49 8.70
CA LYS A 112 33.39 -33.79 8.59
C LYS A 112 32.05 -33.82 9.33
N TYR A 113 31.36 -32.69 9.38
CA TYR A 113 30.07 -32.56 10.04
C TYR A 113 28.97 -33.17 9.18
N ALA A 114 28.23 -34.13 9.74
CA ALA A 114 27.11 -34.79 9.07
C ALA A 114 25.84 -33.93 9.19
N ILE A 115 25.47 -33.27 8.10
CA ILE A 115 24.22 -32.51 8.03
C ILE A 115 23.10 -33.50 7.68
N THR A 116 22.25 -33.82 8.66
CA THR A 116 21.12 -34.75 8.47
C THR A 116 19.92 -34.08 7.81
N ASP A 117 19.68 -32.80 8.11
CA ASP A 117 18.62 -31.99 7.51
C ASP A 117 19.21 -30.68 6.98
N ILE A 118 19.32 -30.60 5.66
CA ILE A 118 19.89 -29.43 4.98
C ILE A 118 19.00 -28.20 5.09
N SER A 119 17.68 -28.39 5.15
CA SER A 119 16.73 -27.29 5.25
C SER A 119 16.89 -26.60 6.59
N LEU A 120 16.76 -27.37 7.67
CA LEU A 120 16.93 -26.84 9.02
C LEU A 120 18.34 -26.26 9.21
N TRP A 121 19.38 -26.89 8.66
CA TRP A 121 20.74 -26.37 8.78
C TRP A 121 20.90 -25.01 8.09
N CYS A 122 20.30 -24.83 6.91
CA CYS A 122 20.28 -23.53 6.24
C CYS A 122 19.49 -22.47 7.04
N ASP A 123 18.43 -22.87 7.74
CA ASP A 123 17.67 -22.00 8.64
C ASP A 123 18.51 -21.60 9.86
N LEU A 124 19.27 -22.52 10.46
CA LEU A 124 20.23 -22.19 11.51
C LEU A 124 21.27 -21.16 11.03
N VAL A 125 21.87 -21.37 9.85
CA VAL A 125 22.84 -20.42 9.27
C VAL A 125 22.21 -19.05 9.07
N TYR A 126 20.96 -19.00 8.62
CA TYR A 126 20.21 -17.75 8.48
C TYR A 126 19.96 -17.06 9.83
N LEU A 127 19.59 -17.80 10.86
CA LEU A 127 19.41 -17.24 12.21
C LEU A 127 20.72 -16.67 12.76
N LEU A 128 21.81 -17.40 12.57
CA LEU A 128 23.14 -16.94 12.98
C LEU A 128 23.53 -15.64 12.27
N GLU A 129 23.27 -15.54 10.96
CA GLU A 129 23.48 -14.32 10.17
C GLU A 129 22.66 -13.15 10.74
N ARG A 130 21.35 -13.35 10.95
CA ARG A 130 20.45 -12.33 11.49
C ARG A 130 20.82 -11.88 12.90
N LEU A 131 21.42 -12.77 13.68
CA LEU A 131 21.91 -12.48 15.04
C LEU A 131 23.35 -11.95 15.06
N GLY A 132 23.96 -11.69 13.89
CA GLY A 132 25.31 -11.15 13.78
C GLY A 132 26.40 -12.10 14.28
N LYS A 133 26.19 -13.41 14.21
CA LYS A 133 27.18 -14.42 14.60
C LYS A 133 28.14 -14.70 13.46
N ASP A 134 29.36 -15.09 13.82
CA ASP A 134 30.41 -15.40 12.84
C ASP A 134 30.14 -16.73 12.12
N LEU A 135 29.71 -16.64 10.86
CA LEU A 135 29.47 -17.78 9.98
C LEU A 135 30.76 -18.47 9.47
N ARG A 136 31.94 -18.02 9.90
CA ARG A 136 33.21 -18.70 9.61
C ARG A 136 33.67 -19.60 10.77
N ASN A 137 33.05 -19.45 11.93
CA ASN A 137 33.43 -20.20 13.12
C ASN A 137 32.70 -21.57 13.16
N PRO A 138 33.44 -22.70 13.11
CA PRO A 138 32.84 -24.04 13.14
C PRO A 138 31.94 -24.29 14.34
N ARG A 139 32.20 -23.64 15.50
CA ARG A 139 31.42 -23.81 16.72
C ARG A 139 29.93 -23.47 16.53
N PHE A 140 29.61 -22.53 15.65
CA PHE A 140 28.22 -22.14 15.39
C PHE A 140 27.58 -22.98 14.30
N ILE A 141 28.35 -23.40 13.30
CA ILE A 141 27.87 -24.07 12.09
C ILE A 141 27.74 -25.59 12.29
N CYS A 142 28.60 -26.15 13.16
CA CYS A 142 28.72 -27.58 13.44
C CYS A 142 28.44 -27.86 14.93
N PRO A 143 27.25 -27.53 15.46
CA PRO A 143 26.90 -27.83 16.83
C PRO A 143 26.79 -29.35 17.06
N PRO A 144 27.17 -29.88 18.24
CA PRO A 144 27.02 -31.30 18.54
C PRO A 144 25.54 -31.72 18.62
N ASP A 145 24.68 -30.86 19.17
CA ASP A 145 23.23 -31.00 19.10
C ASP A 145 22.67 -29.89 18.21
N PHE A 146 22.33 -30.29 16.99
CA PHE A 146 21.81 -29.40 15.97
C PHE A 146 20.46 -28.79 16.34
N LYS A 147 19.54 -29.60 16.88
CA LYS A 147 18.18 -29.16 17.18
C LYS A 147 18.17 -28.20 18.35
N ALA A 148 18.92 -28.52 19.42
CA ALA A 148 19.06 -27.62 20.56
C ALA A 148 19.70 -26.27 20.16
N ALA A 149 20.70 -26.28 19.27
CA ALA A 149 21.31 -25.05 18.77
C ALA A 149 20.30 -24.22 17.96
N HIS A 150 19.57 -24.84 17.04
CA HIS A 150 18.52 -24.19 16.27
C HIS A 150 17.46 -23.54 17.18
N ASP A 151 16.92 -24.29 18.13
CA ASP A 151 15.85 -23.82 19.03
C ASP A 151 16.33 -22.66 19.92
N LEU A 152 17.58 -22.71 20.39
CA LEU A 152 18.21 -21.61 21.13
C LEU A 152 18.27 -20.32 20.31
N TYR A 153 18.70 -20.39 19.05
CA TYR A 153 18.81 -19.20 18.19
C TYR A 153 17.46 -18.72 17.69
N MET A 154 16.50 -19.62 17.47
CA MET A 154 15.11 -19.27 17.20
C MET A 154 14.50 -18.48 18.35
N GLY A 155 14.66 -18.94 19.59
CA GLY A 155 14.18 -18.20 20.77
C GLY A 155 14.77 -16.79 20.87
N LYS A 156 16.08 -16.64 20.59
CA LYS A 156 16.74 -15.33 20.56
C LYS A 156 16.17 -14.42 19.46
N ARG A 157 15.92 -14.96 18.27
CA ARG A 157 15.33 -14.20 17.16
C ARG A 157 13.89 -13.79 17.47
N GLN A 158 13.12 -14.66 18.10
CA GLN A 158 11.75 -14.37 18.50
C GLN A 158 11.66 -13.17 19.47
N VAL A 159 12.55 -13.12 20.47
CA VAL A 159 12.63 -11.98 21.40
C VAL A 159 12.98 -10.67 20.69
N GLN A 160 13.87 -10.69 19.70
CA GLN A 160 14.16 -9.50 18.88
C GLN A 160 12.94 -9.05 18.08
N LEU A 161 12.26 -9.98 17.41
CA LEU A 161 11.05 -9.69 16.63
C LEU A 161 9.92 -9.14 17.49
N GLU A 162 9.76 -9.62 18.71
CA GLU A 162 8.76 -9.09 19.66
C GLU A 162 9.06 -7.65 20.05
N ARG A 163 10.33 -7.32 20.31
CA ARG A 163 10.75 -5.93 20.59
C ARG A 163 10.55 -5.01 19.39
N GLU A 164 10.90 -5.48 18.19
CA GLU A 164 10.69 -4.74 16.93
C GLU A 164 9.20 -4.47 16.72
N ARG A 165 8.32 -5.48 16.91
CA ARG A 165 6.86 -5.30 16.81
C ARG A 165 6.31 -4.33 17.84
N GLN A 166 6.75 -4.40 19.09
CA GLN A 166 6.34 -3.46 20.15
C GLN A 166 6.80 -2.03 19.86
N GLN A 167 7.97 -1.85 19.26
CA GLN A 167 8.45 -0.54 18.84
C GLN A 167 7.60 0.01 17.69
N GLN A 168 7.38 -0.79 16.64
CA GLN A 168 6.53 -0.40 15.50
C GLN A 168 5.11 -0.06 15.94
N HIS A 169 4.54 -0.82 16.90
CA HIS A 169 3.23 -0.51 17.45
C HIS A 169 3.19 0.86 18.13
N ARG A 170 4.20 1.17 18.97
CA ARG A 170 4.29 2.47 19.66
C ARG A 170 4.46 3.63 18.68
N GLU A 171 5.29 3.45 17.65
CA GLU A 171 5.48 4.45 16.60
C GLU A 171 4.19 4.69 15.82
N TRP A 172 3.47 3.62 15.47
CA TRP A 172 2.18 3.71 14.79
C TRP A 172 1.10 4.39 15.63
N GLU A 173 1.02 4.08 16.92
CA GLU A 173 0.09 4.75 17.85
C GLU A 173 0.41 6.24 18.01
N ALA A 174 1.69 6.60 18.13
CA ALA A 174 2.11 7.99 18.20
C ALA A 174 1.76 8.76 16.92
N GLU A 175 2.04 8.19 15.75
CA GLU A 175 1.70 8.79 14.45
C GLU A 175 0.19 8.95 14.27
N ARG A 176 -0.58 7.97 14.74
CA ARG A 176 -2.05 8.05 14.76
C ARG A 176 -2.55 9.22 15.62
N LEU A 177 -2.03 9.36 16.83
CA LEU A 177 -2.42 10.43 17.75
C LEU A 177 -2.03 11.80 17.19
N GLU A 178 -0.86 11.92 16.57
CA GLU A 178 -0.43 13.17 15.93
C GLU A 178 -1.32 13.54 14.74
N ARG A 179 -1.71 12.56 13.90
CA ARG A 179 -2.65 12.78 12.79
C ARG A 179 -4.01 13.25 13.28
N GLU A 180 -4.51 12.65 14.37
CA GLU A 180 -5.77 13.06 14.97
C GLU A 180 -5.69 14.47 15.55
N ARG A 181 -4.61 14.80 16.26
CA ARG A 181 -4.37 16.15 16.78
C ARG A 181 -4.31 17.19 15.67
N LYS A 182 -3.55 16.93 14.59
CA LYS A 182 -3.45 17.83 13.43
C LYS A 182 -4.80 18.08 12.78
N ARG A 183 -5.61 17.02 12.59
CA ARG A 183 -6.98 17.17 12.05
C ARG A 183 -7.86 18.06 12.92
N LEU A 184 -7.81 17.87 14.24
CA LEU A 184 -8.57 18.71 15.17
C LEU A 184 -8.09 20.17 15.15
N GLU A 185 -6.77 20.40 15.09
CA GLU A 185 -6.18 21.74 14.96
C GLU A 185 -6.57 22.41 13.63
N GLU A 186 -6.58 21.69 12.52
CA GLU A 186 -7.01 22.17 11.20
C GLU A 186 -8.50 22.54 11.20
N MET A 187 -9.36 21.66 11.74
CA MET A 187 -10.79 21.93 11.89
C MET A 187 -11.06 23.17 12.75
N ALA A 188 -10.30 23.36 13.83
CA ALA A 188 -10.42 24.56 14.67
C ALA A 188 -10.00 25.83 13.90
N LYS A 189 -8.88 25.77 13.16
CA LYS A 189 -8.42 26.89 12.32
C LYS A 189 -9.43 27.27 11.24
N GLU A 190 -10.04 26.30 10.56
CA GLU A 190 -11.08 26.55 9.55
C GLU A 190 -12.30 27.26 10.15
N LYS A 191 -12.73 26.83 11.35
CA LYS A 191 -13.82 27.48 12.09
C LYS A 191 -13.49 28.94 12.42
N ASP A 192 -12.30 29.18 12.97
CA ASP A 192 -11.84 30.52 13.33
C ASP A 192 -11.67 31.43 12.10
N GLU A 193 -11.13 30.89 11.01
CA GLU A 193 -10.94 31.62 9.75
C GLU A 193 -12.28 32.01 9.13
N TYR A 194 -13.28 31.12 9.16
CA TYR A 194 -14.63 31.44 8.71
C TYR A 194 -15.23 32.60 9.50
N ILE A 195 -15.21 32.51 10.83
CA ILE A 195 -15.72 33.56 11.71
C ILE A 195 -15.01 34.88 11.43
N ARG A 196 -13.69 34.87 11.30
CA ARG A 196 -12.91 36.07 11.00
C ARG A 196 -13.26 36.69 9.65
N LYS A 197 -13.39 35.88 8.59
CA LYS A 197 -13.70 36.35 7.22
C LYS A 197 -15.13 36.85 7.08
N LYS A 198 -16.08 36.25 7.80
CA LYS A 198 -17.51 36.56 7.66
C LYS A 198 -18.09 37.34 8.85
N ALA A 199 -17.26 37.75 9.81
CA ALA A 199 -17.65 38.45 11.05
C ALA A 199 -18.68 39.58 10.81
N ALA A 200 -18.48 40.39 9.77
CA ALA A 200 -19.37 41.49 9.42
C ALA A 200 -20.81 41.03 9.09
N PHE A 201 -20.96 39.85 8.50
CA PHE A 201 -22.25 39.31 8.04
C PHE A 201 -22.90 38.40 9.08
N LEU A 202 -22.17 37.97 10.10
CA LEU A 202 -22.74 37.18 11.21
C LEU A 202 -23.89 37.97 11.84
N ASN A 203 -24.95 37.25 12.24
CA ASN A 203 -26.20 37.83 12.73
C ASN A 203 -26.96 38.70 11.71
N LEU A 204 -26.65 38.63 10.41
CA LEU A 204 -27.54 39.19 9.39
C LEU A 204 -28.78 38.29 9.27
N VAL A 205 -29.95 38.90 9.47
CA VAL A 205 -31.25 38.27 9.33
C VAL A 205 -32.10 39.16 8.44
N LEU A 206 -32.59 38.60 7.34
CA LEU A 206 -33.52 39.25 6.42
C LEU A 206 -34.88 38.59 6.57
N THR A 207 -35.95 39.37 6.60
CA THR A 207 -37.30 38.81 6.72
C THR A 207 -38.34 39.68 6.03
N ASP A 208 -39.37 39.04 5.50
CA ASP A 208 -40.58 39.66 4.98
C ASP A 208 -41.82 39.36 5.86
N GLY A 209 -41.59 38.87 7.08
CA GLY A 209 -42.62 38.46 8.04
C GLY A 209 -42.98 36.97 7.97
N LEU A 210 -42.84 36.31 6.82
CA LEU A 210 -43.11 34.87 6.67
C LEU A 210 -41.81 34.07 6.50
N ILE A 211 -40.91 34.55 5.64
CA ILE A 211 -39.62 33.91 5.36
C ILE A 211 -38.54 34.62 6.16
N ILE A 212 -37.66 33.82 6.76
CA ILE A 212 -36.50 34.31 7.51
C ILE A 212 -35.26 33.76 6.82
N VAL A 213 -34.41 34.64 6.30
CA VAL A 213 -33.15 34.30 5.64
C VAL A 213 -32.00 34.71 6.55
N LYS A 214 -31.21 33.73 7.01
CA LYS A 214 -30.10 33.94 7.96
C LYS A 214 -28.77 33.49 7.35
N VAL A 215 -27.69 34.22 7.61
CA VAL A 215 -26.35 33.75 7.27
C VAL A 215 -26.00 32.54 8.14
N LEU A 216 -25.39 31.52 7.55
CA LEU A 216 -24.85 30.38 8.31
C LEU A 216 -23.72 30.86 9.22
N GLN A 217 -23.79 30.63 10.52
CA GLN A 217 -22.90 31.30 11.48
C GLN A 217 -21.59 30.58 11.73
N SER A 218 -21.50 29.28 11.42
CA SER A 218 -20.32 28.47 11.70
C SER A 218 -20.16 27.34 10.67
N VAL A 219 -18.96 26.77 10.57
CA VAL A 219 -18.68 25.61 9.72
C VAL A 219 -19.56 24.39 10.08
N ASP A 220 -19.95 24.25 11.36
CA ASP A 220 -20.88 23.20 11.81
C ASP A 220 -22.29 23.41 11.23
N GLU A 221 -22.76 24.66 11.11
CA GLU A 221 -24.03 24.96 10.45
C GLU A 221 -24.02 24.63 8.95
N PHE A 222 -22.87 24.78 8.27
CA PHE A 222 -22.74 24.31 6.87
C PHE A 222 -22.92 22.80 6.78
N TYR A 223 -22.38 22.03 7.74
CA TYR A 223 -22.55 20.58 7.81
C TYR A 223 -24.02 20.20 8.03
N GLU A 224 -24.69 20.85 8.98
CA GLU A 224 -26.11 20.62 9.24
C GLU A 224 -27.00 21.01 8.05
N GLU A 225 -26.73 22.15 7.41
CA GLU A 225 -27.45 22.62 6.23
C GLU A 225 -27.27 21.63 5.08
N GLY A 226 -26.04 21.21 4.79
CA GLY A 226 -25.74 20.22 3.76
C GLY A 226 -26.43 18.88 4.00
N LYS A 227 -26.50 18.43 5.25
CA LYS A 227 -27.19 17.19 5.65
C LYS A 227 -28.71 17.31 5.52
N ALA A 228 -29.30 18.42 5.95
CA ALA A 228 -30.74 18.64 5.94
C ALA A 228 -31.29 18.87 4.52
N MET A 229 -30.53 19.59 3.70
CA MET A 229 -30.92 19.97 2.34
C MET A 229 -30.42 19.00 1.25
N HIS A 230 -29.63 17.99 1.63
CA HIS A 230 -29.02 17.02 0.72
C HIS A 230 -28.22 17.66 -0.43
N HIS A 231 -27.43 18.69 -0.12
CA HIS A 231 -26.59 19.39 -1.10
C HIS A 231 -25.16 19.63 -0.59
N CYS A 232 -24.21 19.79 -1.50
CA CYS A 232 -22.76 19.70 -1.24
C CYS A 232 -22.12 20.95 -0.60
N VAL A 233 -22.88 21.81 0.07
CA VAL A 233 -22.40 23.11 0.56
C VAL A 233 -21.27 22.98 1.61
N TYR A 234 -21.32 21.94 2.45
CA TYR A 234 -20.20 21.58 3.34
C TYR A 234 -19.09 20.81 2.62
N ALA A 235 -19.45 19.79 1.83
CA ALA A 235 -18.50 18.90 1.16
C ALA A 235 -17.57 19.63 0.18
N ASN A 236 -18.04 20.71 -0.44
CA ASN A 236 -17.27 21.56 -1.35
C ASN A 236 -16.63 22.76 -0.64
N ALA A 237 -16.67 22.81 0.70
CA ALA A 237 -16.08 23.86 1.53
C ALA A 237 -16.47 25.29 1.12
N TYR A 238 -17.77 25.54 0.86
CA TYR A 238 -18.25 26.88 0.44
C TYR A 238 -17.95 27.97 1.49
N TYR A 239 -17.78 27.59 2.76
CA TYR A 239 -17.35 28.48 3.84
C TYR A 239 -15.96 29.10 3.58
N ASN A 240 -15.09 28.47 2.79
CA ASN A 240 -13.77 29.01 2.43
C ASN A 240 -13.83 30.06 1.29
N ASN A 241 -14.98 30.22 0.60
CA ASN A 241 -15.09 31.16 -0.49
C ASN A 241 -15.25 32.60 0.03
N GLU A 242 -14.23 33.42 -0.20
CA GLU A 242 -14.18 34.80 0.28
C GLU A 242 -15.28 35.68 -0.34
N ASN A 243 -15.66 35.40 -1.58
CA ASN A 243 -16.58 36.23 -2.35
C ASN A 243 -18.02 35.70 -2.34
N SER A 244 -18.29 34.62 -1.61
CA SER A 244 -19.63 34.04 -1.50
C SER A 244 -20.15 34.18 -0.08
N LEU A 245 -21.44 34.45 0.05
CA LEU A 245 -22.15 34.46 1.32
C LEU A 245 -23.32 33.47 1.22
N ILE A 246 -23.27 32.45 2.07
CA ILE A 246 -24.30 31.41 2.12
C ILE A 246 -25.33 31.74 3.20
N LEU A 247 -26.59 31.73 2.81
CA LEU A 247 -27.74 31.99 3.67
C LEU A 247 -28.68 30.79 3.67
N SER A 248 -29.31 30.52 4.80
CA SER A 248 -30.39 29.53 4.96
C SER A 248 -31.71 30.29 5.02
N ALA A 249 -32.59 30.05 4.05
CA ALA A 249 -33.96 30.51 4.06
C ALA A 249 -34.82 29.50 4.83
N ARG A 250 -35.62 30.01 5.77
CA ARG A 250 -36.46 29.22 6.67
C ARG A 250 -37.85 29.80 6.77
N ILE A 251 -38.82 28.91 6.96
CA ILE A 251 -40.17 29.25 7.44
C ILE A 251 -40.32 28.51 8.77
N ASP A 252 -40.59 29.27 9.84
CA ASP A 252 -40.47 28.81 11.21
C ASP A 252 -39.08 28.16 11.46
N GLU A 253 -39.05 26.90 11.91
CA GLU A 253 -37.83 26.12 12.15
C GLU A 253 -37.41 25.26 10.95
N ARG A 254 -38.18 25.29 9.84
CA ARG A 254 -37.93 24.44 8.68
C ARG A 254 -37.10 25.18 7.62
N ARG A 255 -35.99 24.56 7.23
CA ARG A 255 -35.17 24.98 6.09
C ARG A 255 -35.92 24.74 4.79
N ILE A 256 -35.99 25.76 3.94
CA ILE A 256 -36.69 25.70 2.65
C ILE A 256 -35.72 25.78 1.46
N GLU A 257 -34.76 26.71 1.47
CA GLU A 257 -33.72 26.84 0.45
C GLU A 257 -32.42 27.36 1.05
N THR A 258 -31.31 26.97 0.43
CA THR A 258 -29.98 27.56 0.67
C THR A 258 -29.66 28.50 -0.47
N VAL A 259 -29.28 29.72 -0.11
CA VAL A 259 -29.03 30.84 -1.02
C VAL A 259 -27.55 31.18 -1.00
N GLU A 260 -26.94 31.28 -2.17
CA GLU A 260 -25.60 31.79 -2.37
C GLU A 260 -25.66 33.19 -3.00
N VAL A 261 -25.05 34.15 -2.32
CA VAL A 261 -24.90 35.54 -2.78
C VAL A 261 -23.45 35.81 -3.10
N ASP A 262 -23.18 36.36 -4.28
CA ASP A 262 -21.85 36.87 -4.63
C ASP A 262 -21.66 38.26 -4.02
N LEU A 263 -20.66 38.39 -3.14
CA LEU A 263 -20.34 39.63 -2.42
C LEU A 263 -19.77 40.72 -3.34
N ARG A 264 -19.28 40.39 -4.55
CA ARG A 264 -18.79 41.39 -5.51
C ARG A 264 -19.92 42.09 -6.24
N THR A 265 -20.92 41.32 -6.66
CA THR A 265 -22.06 41.80 -7.44
C THR A 265 -23.29 42.09 -6.59
N LEU A 266 -23.34 41.54 -5.37
CA LEU A 266 -24.48 41.55 -4.44
C LEU A 266 -25.75 40.93 -5.05
N LYS A 267 -25.58 39.96 -5.94
CA LYS A 267 -26.67 39.21 -6.58
C LYS A 267 -26.71 37.77 -6.10
N VAL A 268 -27.91 37.19 -6.16
CA VAL A 268 -28.09 35.76 -5.88
C VAL A 268 -27.57 34.96 -7.08
N VAL A 269 -26.56 34.12 -6.83
CA VAL A 269 -25.99 33.22 -7.86
C VAL A 269 -26.75 31.90 -7.91
N GLN A 270 -27.15 31.41 -6.74
CA GLN A 270 -27.85 30.14 -6.60
C GLN A 270 -28.83 30.22 -5.43
N SER A 271 -30.03 29.69 -5.63
CA SER A 271 -30.99 29.41 -4.55
C SER A 271 -31.55 28.02 -4.80
N ARG A 272 -31.43 27.10 -3.83
CA ARG A 272 -31.83 25.70 -4.02
C ARG A 272 -32.42 25.12 -2.76
N GLY A 273 -33.57 24.47 -2.92
CA GLY A 273 -34.21 23.62 -1.92
C GLY A 273 -33.59 22.23 -1.83
N VAL A 274 -34.30 21.34 -1.11
CA VAL A 274 -33.87 19.95 -0.88
C VAL A 274 -33.60 19.25 -2.21
N CYS A 275 -32.48 18.53 -2.30
CA CYS A 275 -32.04 17.82 -3.51
C CYS A 275 -31.92 18.72 -4.76
N ASN A 276 -31.52 19.98 -4.59
CA ASN A 276 -31.33 20.97 -5.67
C ASN A 276 -32.61 21.33 -6.44
N SER A 277 -33.78 21.14 -5.84
CA SER A 277 -35.06 21.56 -6.42
C SER A 277 -35.37 23.04 -6.14
N ASN A 278 -36.23 23.66 -6.95
CA ASN A 278 -36.77 24.99 -6.64
C ASN A 278 -38.05 24.81 -5.81
N THR A 279 -38.24 25.62 -4.77
CA THR A 279 -39.45 25.62 -3.95
C THR A 279 -40.48 26.61 -4.48
N GLU A 280 -41.72 26.53 -3.97
CA GLU A 280 -42.78 27.50 -4.27
C GLU A 280 -42.42 28.94 -3.84
N TYR A 281 -41.46 29.10 -2.94
CA TYR A 281 -40.99 30.38 -2.43
C TYR A 281 -39.73 30.89 -3.14
N HIS A 282 -39.20 30.17 -4.12
CA HIS A 282 -37.92 30.43 -4.77
C HIS A 282 -37.75 31.90 -5.23
N ASP A 283 -38.67 32.40 -6.05
CA ASP A 283 -38.61 33.77 -6.58
C ASP A 283 -38.77 34.82 -5.47
N ARG A 284 -39.56 34.49 -4.44
CA ARG A 284 -39.78 35.36 -3.28
C ARG A 284 -38.52 35.47 -2.42
N ILE A 285 -37.78 34.37 -2.24
CA ILE A 285 -36.50 34.33 -1.51
C ILE A 285 -35.44 35.15 -2.27
N ILE A 286 -35.32 34.95 -3.59
CA ILE A 286 -34.36 35.72 -4.41
C ILE A 286 -34.65 37.21 -4.28
N LYS A 287 -35.91 37.61 -4.47
CA LYS A 287 -36.33 39.01 -4.37
C LYS A 287 -36.06 39.59 -2.97
N LEU A 288 -36.36 38.83 -1.90
CA LEU A 288 -36.10 39.27 -0.52
C LEU A 288 -34.62 39.55 -0.28
N VAL A 289 -33.73 38.72 -0.81
CA VAL A 289 -32.28 38.88 -0.64
C VAL A 289 -31.76 40.05 -1.49
N GLU A 290 -32.20 40.18 -2.73
CA GLU A 290 -31.78 41.26 -3.64
C GLU A 290 -32.30 42.64 -3.20
N ASP A 291 -33.57 42.73 -2.75
CA ASP A 291 -34.15 43.99 -2.23
C ASP A 291 -33.41 44.49 -0.98
N ASN A 292 -32.76 43.59 -0.23
CA ASN A 292 -31.97 43.90 0.96
C ASN A 292 -30.45 43.93 0.71
N ALA A 293 -30.00 43.91 -0.54
CA ALA A 293 -28.58 43.92 -0.90
C ALA A 293 -27.82 45.13 -0.34
N GLU A 294 -28.47 46.29 -0.16
CA GLU A 294 -27.86 47.47 0.45
C GLU A 294 -27.46 47.25 1.92
N GLN A 295 -28.17 46.39 2.66
CA GLN A 295 -27.79 46.04 4.03
C GLN A 295 -26.46 45.27 4.05
N ILE A 296 -26.29 44.33 3.11
CA ILE A 296 -25.04 43.57 2.92
C ILE A 296 -23.91 44.54 2.54
N ARG A 297 -24.18 45.47 1.61
CA ARG A 297 -23.21 46.49 1.20
C ARG A 297 -22.77 47.40 2.34
N LYS A 298 -23.69 47.80 3.21
CA LYS A 298 -23.38 48.63 4.39
C LYS A 298 -22.40 47.92 5.32
N ARG A 299 -22.66 46.65 5.62
CA ARG A 299 -21.77 45.84 6.47
C ARG A 299 -20.40 45.58 5.84
N MET A 300 -20.32 45.45 4.51
CA MET A 300 -19.04 45.40 3.80
C MET A 300 -18.21 46.67 4.01
N LYS A 301 -18.85 47.85 3.97
CA LYS A 301 -18.17 49.15 4.18
C LYS A 301 -17.75 49.36 5.64
N GLU A 302 -18.50 48.83 6.60
CA GLU A 302 -18.17 48.91 8.03
C GLU A 302 -17.04 47.97 8.44
N ALA A 303 -16.77 46.94 7.62
CA ALA A 303 -15.73 45.95 7.84
C ALA A 303 -14.42 46.21 7.06
N ALA A 304 -14.45 47.16 6.12
CA ALA A 304 -13.30 47.59 5.31
C ALA A 304 -12.49 48.68 6.03
#